data_AF-A0A562IIT7-F1
#
_entry.id   AF-A0A562IIT7-F1
#
_cell.length_a   1.000
_cell.length_b   1.000
_cell.length_c   1.000
_cell.angle_alpha   90.00
_cell.angle_beta   90.00
_cell.angle_gamma   90.00
#
_symmetry.space_group_name_H-M   'P 1'
#
loop_
_entity.id
_entity.type
_entity.pdbx_description
1 polymer ?
#
loop_
_entity_poly.entity_id
_entity_poly.type
_entity_poly.pdbx_seq_one_letter_code
_entity_poly.pdbx_strand_id
1 'polypeptide(L)'
;MGHVGLTPQSVNVLGGYTVQRRGETGERLIQDARDLEAAGAFAVVLEVVPAESAKRITAELASPTIGIGAGPDCDAQVMVGQDLAGLTPDPAPKFVKRYSNMRQVLSGAARQFIADVSSRNYPWRGSCILLSMPS
;
A
#
# COMPACT_ATOMS: atom_id res chain seq x y z
N MET A 1 9.93 -12.89 -7.94
CA MET A 1 10.04 -11.72 -7.03
C MET A 1 10.08 -12.25 -5.61
N GLY A 2 11.15 -11.91 -4.89
CA GLY A 2 11.30 -12.23 -3.47
C GLY A 2 10.75 -11.10 -2.58
N HIS A 3 10.60 -11.38 -1.29
CA HIS A 3 10.13 -10.42 -0.28
C HIS A 3 10.81 -10.71 1.04
N VAL A 4 11.49 -9.72 1.61
CA VAL A 4 12.15 -9.80 2.93
C VAL A 4 11.75 -8.63 3.83
N GLY A 5 12.06 -8.76 5.12
CA GLY A 5 11.67 -7.80 6.14
C GLY A 5 10.37 -8.23 6.82
N LEU A 6 9.42 -7.31 6.96
CA LEU A 6 8.10 -7.64 7.44
C LEU A 6 7.32 -8.33 6.32
N THR A 7 7.05 -9.62 6.48
CA THR A 7 6.17 -10.39 5.59
C THR A 7 4.79 -10.51 6.25
N PRO A 8 3.75 -9.82 5.74
CA PRO A 8 2.43 -9.79 6.40
C PRO A 8 1.81 -11.18 6.63
N GLN A 9 2.16 -12.15 5.79
CA GLN A 9 1.73 -13.55 5.93
C GLN A 9 2.26 -14.21 7.22
N SER A 10 3.37 -13.70 7.75
CA SER A 10 4.00 -14.19 8.98
C SER A 10 3.66 -13.33 10.19
N VAL A 11 2.68 -12.42 10.11
CA VAL A 11 2.36 -11.46 11.20
C VAL A 11 2.11 -12.13 12.55
N ASN A 12 1.47 -13.30 12.58
CA ASN A 12 1.21 -14.06 13.80
C ASN A 12 2.47 -14.71 14.37
N VAL A 13 3.44 -15.04 13.52
CA VAL A 13 4.75 -15.60 13.91
C VAL A 13 5.72 -14.48 14.33
N LEU A 14 5.60 -13.31 13.71
CA LEU A 14 6.44 -12.13 13.94
C LEU A 14 5.96 -11.26 15.13
N GLY A 15 4.80 -11.60 15.73
CA GLY A 15 4.26 -10.87 16.89
C GLY A 15 3.70 -9.49 16.56
N GLY A 16 3.21 -9.29 15.33
CA GLY A 16 2.64 -8.02 14.85
C GLY A 16 3.54 -7.26 13.87
N TYR A 17 3.09 -6.05 13.49
CA TYR A 17 3.78 -5.16 12.54
C TYR A 17 4.95 -4.40 13.21
N THR A 18 5.92 -5.13 13.74
CA THR A 18 7.09 -4.53 14.41
C THR A 18 8.23 -4.34 13.40
N VAL A 19 8.87 -3.17 13.41
CA VAL A 19 10.15 -2.95 12.70
C VAL A 19 11.14 -4.01 13.19
N GLN A 20 11.70 -4.80 12.28
CA GLN A 20 12.69 -5.82 12.64
C GLN A 20 13.84 -5.14 13.42
N ARG A 21 14.07 -5.57 14.67
CA ARG A 21 14.88 -4.84 15.67
C ARG A 21 16.32 -4.65 15.20
N ARG A 22 16.76 -3.38 15.16
CA ARG A 22 18.16 -2.95 14.95
C ARG A 22 19.12 -3.75 15.82
N GLY A 23 20.09 -4.44 15.20
CA GLY A 23 21.24 -5.05 15.88
C GLY A 23 21.67 -6.38 15.28
N GLU A 24 20.76 -7.36 15.23
CA GLU A 24 21.07 -8.74 14.77
C GLU A 24 20.41 -9.12 13.44
N THR A 25 19.44 -8.34 12.95
CA THR A 25 18.68 -8.64 11.72
C THR A 25 19.29 -8.07 10.44
N GLY A 26 20.22 -7.11 10.51
CA GLY A 26 20.75 -6.45 9.31
C GLY A 26 21.48 -7.41 8.37
N GLU A 27 22.44 -8.17 8.90
CA GLU A 27 23.19 -9.17 8.11
C GLU A 27 22.32 -10.34 7.67
N ARG A 28 21.38 -10.80 8.53
CA ARG A 28 20.45 -11.85 8.14
C ARG A 28 19.53 -11.40 7.01
N LEU A 29 19.03 -10.16 7.06
CA LEU A 29 18.19 -9.59 6.01
C LEU A 29 18.94 -9.49 4.67
N ILE A 30 20.22 -9.10 4.71
CA ILE A 30 21.08 -9.09 3.52
C ILE A 30 21.26 -10.50 2.98
N GLN A 31 21.52 -11.47 3.85
CA GLN A 31 21.65 -12.87 3.44
C GLN A 31 20.36 -13.42 2.84
N ASP A 32 19.21 -13.18 3.49
CA ASP A 32 17.89 -13.60 2.98
C ASP A 32 17.63 -13.01 1.58
N ALA A 33 18.01 -11.74 1.35
CA ALA A 33 17.86 -11.08 0.06
C ALA A 33 18.77 -11.69 -1.02
N ARG A 34 20.03 -11.99 -0.67
CA ARG A 34 20.99 -12.68 -1.55
C ARG A 34 20.54 -14.10 -1.88
N ASP A 35 20.01 -14.83 -0.91
CA ASP A 35 19.53 -16.19 -1.09
C ASP A 35 18.32 -16.23 -2.04
N LEU A 36 17.44 -15.23 -1.95
CA LEU A 36 16.32 -15.08 -2.90
C LEU A 36 16.82 -14.78 -4.32
N GLU A 37 17.81 -13.89 -4.48
CA GLU A 37 18.42 -13.61 -5.78
C GLU A 37 19.10 -14.86 -6.35
N ALA A 38 19.89 -15.57 -5.54
CA ALA A 38 20.55 -16.82 -5.93
C ALA A 38 19.53 -17.91 -6.32
N ALA A 39 18.34 -17.91 -5.70
CA ALA A 39 17.22 -18.78 -6.07
C ALA A 39 16.48 -18.34 -7.35
N GLY A 40 16.90 -17.24 -8.00
CA GLY A 40 16.34 -16.75 -9.26
C GLY A 40 15.27 -15.67 -9.09
N ALA A 41 15.19 -14.99 -7.94
CA ALA A 41 14.30 -13.84 -7.80
C ALA A 41 14.74 -12.71 -8.75
N PHE A 42 13.86 -12.36 -9.69
CA PHE A 42 14.11 -11.27 -10.64
C PHE A 42 14.05 -9.85 -10.02
N ALA A 43 13.58 -9.72 -8.79
CA ALA A 43 13.47 -8.50 -8.00
C ALA A 43 13.16 -8.85 -6.54
N VAL A 44 13.47 -7.97 -5.60
CA VAL A 44 13.25 -8.18 -4.16
C VAL A 44 12.52 -6.99 -3.52
N VAL A 45 11.39 -7.27 -2.86
CA VAL A 45 10.66 -6.28 -2.03
C VAL A 45 11.30 -6.21 -0.64
N LEU A 46 11.58 -5.00 -0.18
CA LEU A 46 12.08 -4.69 1.16
C LEU A 46 10.97 -3.98 1.95
N GLU A 47 10.36 -4.65 2.91
CA GLU A 47 9.22 -4.11 3.67
C GLU A 47 9.57 -3.84 5.14
N VAL A 48 9.39 -2.59 5.57
CA VAL A 48 9.57 -2.15 6.98
C VAL A 48 10.93 -2.58 7.55
N VAL A 49 11.99 -2.23 6.82
CA VAL A 49 13.39 -2.50 7.18
C VAL A 49 14.16 -1.20 7.47
N PRO A 50 15.26 -1.22 8.24
CA PRO A 50 16.10 -0.04 8.43
C PRO A 50 16.64 0.49 7.09
N ALA A 51 16.60 1.82 6.89
CA ALA A 51 17.06 2.45 5.64
C ALA A 51 18.51 2.12 5.28
N GLU A 52 19.42 2.09 6.26
CA GLU A 52 20.82 1.69 6.05
C GLU A 52 20.95 0.25 5.55
N SER A 53 20.08 -0.66 6.02
CA SER A 53 20.06 -2.05 5.53
C SER A 53 19.53 -2.11 4.11
N ALA A 54 18.45 -1.39 3.78
CA ALA A 54 17.91 -1.34 2.43
C ALA A 54 18.90 -0.76 1.42
N LYS A 55 19.60 0.31 1.80
CA LYS A 55 20.66 0.91 0.99
C LYS A 55 21.80 -0.07 0.71
N ARG A 56 22.26 -0.81 1.73
CA ARG A 56 23.28 -1.85 1.55
C ARG A 56 22.79 -2.98 0.63
N ILE A 57 21.58 -3.49 0.84
CA ILE A 57 20.99 -4.54 0.00
C ILE A 57 20.91 -4.08 -1.47
N THR A 58 20.43 -2.85 -1.70
CA THR A 58 20.31 -2.28 -3.05
C THR A 58 21.66 -2.11 -3.74
N ALA A 59 22.71 -1.76 -2.98
CA ALA A 59 24.06 -1.65 -3.53
C ALA A 59 24.73 -3.00 -3.83
N GLU A 60 24.27 -4.09 -3.21
CA GLU A 60 24.89 -5.42 -3.29
C GLU A 60 24.19 -6.38 -4.26
N LEU A 61 22.86 -6.28 -4.41
CA LEU A 61 22.09 -7.12 -5.35
C LEU A 61 22.27 -6.65 -6.79
N ALA A 62 22.26 -7.60 -7.72
CA ALA A 62 22.18 -7.30 -9.15
C ALA A 62 20.71 -7.09 -9.60
N SER A 63 19.77 -7.72 -8.90
CA SER A 63 18.34 -7.62 -9.11
C SER A 63 17.76 -6.33 -8.52
N PRO A 64 16.74 -5.71 -9.14
CA PRO A 64 16.11 -4.51 -8.63
C PRO A 64 15.45 -4.72 -7.26
N THR A 65 15.58 -3.71 -6.41
CA THR A 65 14.94 -3.62 -5.09
C THR A 65 13.71 -2.71 -5.10
N ILE A 66 12.67 -3.08 -4.36
CA ILE A 66 11.42 -2.31 -4.25
C ILE A 66 11.13 -2.04 -2.78
N GLY A 67 11.18 -0.77 -2.38
CA GLY A 67 10.97 -0.35 -0.99
C GLY A 67 9.50 -0.10 -0.64
N ILE A 68 9.09 -0.51 0.56
CA ILE A 68 7.90 -0.01 1.27
C ILE A 68 8.25 0.18 2.74
N GLY A 69 8.37 1.43 3.17
CA GLY A 69 8.91 1.74 4.50
C GLY A 69 10.38 1.32 4.69
N ALA A 70 11.16 1.32 3.60
CA ALA A 70 12.57 0.90 3.56
C ALA A 70 13.56 2.06 3.28
N GLY A 71 13.09 3.31 3.25
CA GLY A 71 13.90 4.46 2.85
C GLY A 71 13.94 4.69 1.33
N PRO A 72 14.58 5.78 0.88
CA PRO A 72 14.54 6.21 -0.52
C PRO A 72 15.57 5.54 -1.42
N ASP A 73 16.54 4.81 -0.84
CA ASP A 73 17.69 4.28 -1.58
C ASP A 73 17.42 2.96 -2.34
N CYS A 74 16.19 2.41 -2.30
CA CYS A 74 15.79 1.30 -3.18
C CYS A 74 15.57 1.78 -4.62
N ASP A 75 15.72 0.89 -5.61
CA ASP A 75 15.57 1.22 -7.04
C ASP A 75 14.15 1.68 -7.41
N ALA A 76 13.15 1.16 -6.71
CA ALA A 76 11.75 1.54 -6.85
C ALA A 76 11.03 1.57 -5.50
N GLN A 77 9.80 2.08 -5.50
CA GLN A 77 8.96 2.18 -4.31
C GLN A 77 7.57 1.62 -4.60
N VAL A 78 6.95 1.00 -3.60
CA VAL A 78 5.58 0.50 -3.66
C VAL A 78 4.76 1.02 -2.47
N MET A 79 3.48 1.27 -2.70
CA MET A 79 2.52 1.66 -1.67
C MET A 79 1.15 1.05 -1.98
N VAL A 80 0.41 0.71 -0.93
CA VAL A 80 -0.97 0.25 -1.06
C VAL A 80 -1.84 1.40 -1.59
N GLY A 81 -2.60 1.16 -2.66
CA GLY A 81 -3.40 2.20 -3.32
C GLY A 81 -4.44 2.85 -2.41
N GLN A 82 -5.02 2.10 -1.47
CA GLN A 82 -5.96 2.60 -0.47
C GLN A 82 -5.30 3.55 0.53
N ASP A 83 -4.07 3.26 0.93
CA ASP A 83 -3.26 4.12 1.80
C ASP A 83 -2.88 5.41 1.07
N LEU A 84 -2.43 5.28 -0.19
CA LEU A 84 -2.17 6.41 -1.10
C LEU A 84 -3.40 7.33 -1.20
N ALA A 85 -4.58 6.73 -1.42
CA ALA A 85 -5.84 7.43 -1.60
C ALA A 85 -6.45 7.97 -0.29
N GLY A 86 -5.87 7.66 0.88
CA GLY A 86 -6.42 8.06 2.17
C GLY A 86 -7.77 7.41 2.49
N LEU A 87 -7.98 6.17 2.06
CA LEU A 87 -9.15 5.37 2.43
C LEU A 87 -8.96 4.67 3.79
N THR A 88 -7.72 4.34 4.14
CA THR A 88 -7.37 3.69 5.40
C THR A 88 -7.61 4.64 6.59
N PRO A 89 -8.41 4.24 7.60
CA PRO A 89 -8.71 5.06 8.76
C PRO A 89 -7.46 5.28 9.62
N ASP A 90 -7.49 6.29 10.48
CA ASP A 90 -6.40 6.56 11.41
C ASP A 90 -6.35 5.54 12.57
N PRO A 91 -5.15 5.23 13.09
CA PRO A 91 -3.85 5.72 12.61
C PRO A 91 -3.32 4.90 11.42
N ALA A 92 -2.89 5.59 10.35
CA ALA A 92 -2.18 4.95 9.25
C ALA A 92 -0.73 4.57 9.64
N PRO A 93 -0.09 3.59 8.97
CA PRO A 93 1.31 3.28 9.19
C PRO A 93 2.21 4.51 8.97
N LYS A 94 3.26 4.66 9.81
CA LYS A 94 4.12 5.86 9.82
C LYS A 94 4.84 6.15 8.50
N PHE A 95 5.05 5.15 7.66
CA PHE A 95 5.71 5.28 6.36
C PHE A 95 4.76 5.65 5.22
N VAL A 96 3.45 5.75 5.48
CA VAL A 96 2.45 6.12 4.48
C VAL A 96 2.38 7.63 4.33
N LYS A 97 2.54 8.11 3.09
CA LYS A 97 2.15 9.46 2.69
C LYS A 97 0.81 9.39 1.97
N ARG A 98 -0.22 10.01 2.53
CA ARG A 98 -1.52 10.19 1.86
C ARG A 98 -1.40 11.25 0.77
N TYR A 99 -1.86 10.93 -0.44
CA TYR A 99 -1.92 11.87 -1.57
C TYR A 99 -3.33 12.44 -1.78
N SER A 100 -4.35 11.85 -1.16
CA SER A 100 -5.72 12.38 -1.13
C SER A 100 -6.45 11.94 0.14
N ASN A 101 -7.64 12.51 0.37
CA ASN A 101 -8.56 12.09 1.42
C ASN A 101 -9.84 11.55 0.79
N MET A 102 -9.72 10.41 0.09
CA MET A 102 -10.87 9.80 -0.57
C MET A 102 -11.94 9.35 0.41
N ARG A 103 -11.58 9.06 1.67
CA ARG A 103 -12.56 8.78 2.71
C ARG A 103 -13.53 9.94 2.88
N GLN A 104 -13.05 11.18 2.97
CA GLN A 104 -13.91 12.35 3.08
C GLN A 104 -14.76 12.55 1.82
N VAL A 105 -14.15 12.45 0.64
CA VAL A 105 -14.83 12.65 -0.66
C VAL A 105 -15.97 11.64 -0.83
N LEU A 106 -15.69 10.35 -0.65
CA LEU A 106 -16.70 9.30 -0.81
C LEU A 106 -17.77 9.36 0.28
N SER A 107 -17.40 9.70 1.52
CA SER A 107 -18.38 9.89 2.60
C SER A 107 -19.32 11.07 2.31
N GLY A 108 -18.79 12.16 1.74
CA GLY A 108 -19.58 13.31 1.30
C GLY A 108 -20.53 12.94 0.17
N ALA A 109 -20.03 12.27 -0.87
CA ALA A 109 -20.83 11.81 -2.01
C ALA A 109 -21.96 10.87 -1.58
N ALA A 110 -21.68 9.92 -0.67
CA ALA A 110 -22.69 9.02 -0.13
C ALA A 110 -23.80 9.78 0.63
N ARG A 111 -23.44 10.77 1.45
CA ARG A 111 -24.42 11.60 2.17
C ARG A 111 -25.27 12.44 1.21
N GLN A 112 -24.66 13.02 0.18
CA GLN A 112 -25.38 13.78 -0.84
C GLN A 112 -26.37 12.90 -1.59
N PHE A 113 -25.94 11.70 -2.02
CA PHE A 113 -26.80 10.75 -2.68
C PHE A 113 -28.00 10.33 -1.80
N ILE A 114 -27.76 10.07 -0.51
CA ILE A 114 -28.83 9.77 0.45
C ILE A 114 -29.83 10.93 0.54
N ALA A 115 -29.35 12.18 0.59
CA ALA A 115 -30.21 13.36 0.63
C ALA A 115 -31.03 13.52 -0.66
N ASP A 116 -30.43 13.29 -1.83
CA ASP A 116 -31.12 13.39 -3.12
C ASP A 116 -32.19 12.31 -3.28
N VAL A 117 -31.93 11.08 -2.84
CA VAL A 117 -32.93 9.99 -2.84
C VAL A 117 -34.06 10.29 -1.87
N SER A 118 -33.72 10.75 -0.66
CA SER A 118 -34.71 11.03 0.40
C SER A 118 -35.62 12.22 0.04
N SER A 119 -35.08 13.20 -0.68
CA SER A 119 -35.83 14.37 -1.20
C SER A 119 -36.50 14.13 -2.55
N ARG A 120 -36.32 12.94 -3.15
CA ARG A 120 -36.76 12.60 -4.52
C ARG A 120 -36.18 13.53 -5.60
N ASN A 121 -35.03 14.14 -5.34
CA ASN A 121 -34.24 14.85 -6.34
C ASN A 121 -33.44 13.88 -7.23
N TYR A 122 -33.20 12.66 -6.76
CA TYR A 122 -32.64 11.58 -7.57
C TYR A 122 -33.57 10.34 -7.57
N PRO A 123 -33.87 9.74 -8.73
CA PRO A 123 -33.58 10.26 -10.07
C PRO A 123 -34.38 11.55 -10.35
N TRP A 124 -33.80 12.52 -11.07
CA TRP A 124 -34.55 13.69 -11.52
C TRP A 124 -35.21 13.39 -12.88
N ARG A 125 -36.24 14.16 -13.27
CA ARG A 125 -36.99 13.95 -14.52
C ARG A 125 -36.12 13.78 -15.76
N GLY A 126 -35.02 14.52 -15.88
CA GLY A 126 -34.12 14.45 -17.03
C GLY A 126 -33.24 13.20 -17.07
N SER A 127 -33.13 12.45 -15.96
CA SER A 127 -32.46 11.14 -15.91
C SER A 127 -33.39 9.96 -16.15
N CYS A 128 -34.71 10.20 -16.19
CA CYS A 128 -35.70 9.15 -16.42
C CYS A 128 -35.87 8.91 -17.92
N ILE A 129 -35.71 7.66 -18.37
CA ILE A 129 -36.07 7.25 -19.72
C ILE A 129 -37.61 7.17 -19.78
N LEU A 130 -38.22 8.09 -20.50
CA LEU A 130 -39.67 8.08 -20.73
C LEU A 130 -39.95 7.36 -22.05
N LEU A 131 -40.70 6.26 -21.98
CA LEU A 131 -41.27 5.66 -23.17
C LEU A 131 -42.44 6.53 -23.61
N SER A 132 -42.31 7.16 -24.78
CA SER A 132 -43.44 7.81 -25.44
C SER A 132 -44.49 6.75 -25.74
N MET A 133 -45.65 6.83 -25.09
CA MET A 133 -46.79 5.98 -25.47
C MET A 133 -47.27 6.44 -26.85
N PRO A 134 -47.45 5.51 -27.81
CA PRO A 134 -48.00 5.86 -29.11
C PRO A 134 -49.42 6.44 -28.93
N SER A 135 -49.66 7.56 -29.62
CA SER A 135 -50.94 8.24 -29.74
C SER A 135 -52.01 7.38 -30.40
#